data_AF-A0A2N3VZJ2-F1
#
_entry.id   AF-A0A2N3VZJ2-F1
#
_cell.length_a   1.000
_cell.length_b   1.000
_cell.length_c   1.000
_cell.angle_alpha   90.00
_cell.angle_beta   90.00
_cell.angle_gamma   90.00
#
_symmetry.space_group_name_H-M   'P 1'
#
loop_
_entity.id
_entity.type
_entity.pdbx_description
1 polymer ?
#
loop_
_entity_poly.entity_id
_entity_poly.type
_entity_poly.pdbx_seq_one_letter_code
_entity_poly.pdbx_strand_id
1 'polypeptide(L)'
;MSEPIGAARLATSAAETGSASAAALRQVHAARGRKALDRAEAACRHAGIEAHDARAVPTEPAAKAANALRLSAQVLAELDRSPLDPAADARCARNAAAAAAVAAQVARDHDGATEPSAAAYRAALKASEAAMRAAGSEGMGRNEELNATADAAEADASLAAQAAGWI
;
A
#
# COMPACT_ATOMS: atom_id res chain seq x y z
N MET A 1 16.78 13.18 50.99
CA MET A 1 16.84 12.29 49.82
C MET A 1 15.55 12.48 49.05
N SER A 2 15.52 13.43 48.11
CA SER A 2 14.35 13.72 47.27
C SER A 2 14.48 12.90 45.97
N GLU A 3 13.43 12.15 45.65
CA GLU A 3 13.39 11.16 44.58
C GLU A 3 13.40 11.74 43.14
N PRO A 4 13.87 10.96 42.14
CA PRO A 4 13.90 11.32 40.72
C PRO A 4 12.57 11.06 39.99
N ILE A 5 11.42 11.39 40.58
CA ILE A 5 10.08 11.03 40.05
C ILE A 5 9.73 11.78 38.74
N GLY A 6 10.32 12.96 38.51
CA GLY A 6 10.00 13.81 37.36
C GLY A 6 10.51 13.28 36.01
N ALA A 7 11.72 12.73 35.96
CA ALA A 7 12.35 12.30 34.71
C ALA A 7 11.73 11.00 34.15
N ALA A 8 11.39 10.06 35.04
CA ALA A 8 10.73 8.81 34.66
C ALA A 8 9.32 9.06 34.08
N ARG A 9 8.52 9.95 34.67
CA ARG A 9 7.18 10.29 34.16
C ARG A 9 7.20 10.98 32.78
N LEU A 10 8.17 11.86 32.54
CA LEU A 10 8.31 12.54 31.24
C LEU A 10 8.75 11.55 30.14
N ALA A 11 9.65 10.62 30.47
CA ALA A 11 10.06 9.56 29.54
C ALA A 11 8.91 8.60 29.19
N THR A 12 8.10 8.22 30.18
CA THR A 12 6.89 7.39 29.96
C THR A 12 5.87 8.12 29.08
N SER A 13 5.58 9.40 29.35
CA SER A 13 4.62 10.18 28.58
C SER A 13 5.06 10.40 27.11
N ALA A 14 6.35 10.65 26.87
CA ALA A 14 6.91 10.77 25.53
C ALA A 14 6.87 9.43 24.76
N ALA A 15 7.14 8.31 25.43
CA ALA A 15 7.04 6.97 24.85
C ALA A 15 5.59 6.60 24.51
N GLU A 16 4.63 6.91 25.39
CA GLU A 16 3.19 6.71 25.16
C GLU A 16 2.69 7.55 23.98
N THR A 17 3.11 8.82 23.89
CA THR A 17 2.77 9.71 22.76
C THR A 17 3.36 9.19 21.45
N GLY A 18 4.62 8.75 21.47
CA GLY A 18 5.28 8.14 20.31
C GLY A 18 4.61 6.83 19.86
N SER A 19 4.14 6.02 20.82
CA SER A 19 3.40 4.78 20.55
C SER A 19 2.00 5.06 19.97
N ALA A 20 1.26 6.02 20.53
CA ALA A 20 -0.04 6.44 20.00
C ALA A 20 0.08 7.01 18.57
N SER A 21 1.10 7.82 18.31
CA SER A 21 1.42 8.32 16.97
C SER A 21 1.77 7.18 15.99
N ALA A 22 2.59 6.21 16.41
CA ALA A 22 2.93 5.07 15.57
C ALA A 22 1.71 4.18 15.26
N ALA A 23 0.79 4.00 16.22
CA ALA A 23 -0.46 3.27 16.01
C ALA A 23 -1.39 3.98 15.00
N ALA A 24 -1.49 5.31 15.08
CA ALA A 24 -2.24 6.09 14.09
C ALA A 24 -1.63 5.98 12.67
N LEU A 25 -0.30 6.10 12.56
CA LEU A 25 0.40 5.91 11.29
C LEU A 25 0.20 4.51 10.71
N ARG A 26 0.25 3.46 11.55
CA ARG A 26 -0.09 2.09 11.14
C ARG A 26 -1.48 2.03 10.51
N GLN A 27 -2.49 2.61 11.16
CA GLN A 27 -3.86 2.58 10.64
C GLN A 27 -3.95 3.23 9.26
N VAL A 28 -3.30 4.38 9.07
CA VAL A 28 -3.24 5.09 7.78
C VAL A 28 -2.56 4.23 6.72
N HIS A 29 -1.36 3.70 6.99
CA HIS A 29 -0.63 2.87 6.02
C HIS A 29 -1.38 1.58 5.68
N ALA A 30 -1.92 0.90 6.69
CA ALA A 30 -2.71 -0.30 6.46
C ALA A 30 -3.96 0.02 5.65
N ALA A 31 -4.64 1.16 5.88
CA ALA A 31 -5.84 1.54 5.12
C ALA A 31 -5.50 1.79 3.65
N ARG A 32 -4.41 2.50 3.38
CA ARG A 32 -3.89 2.71 2.02
C ARG A 32 -3.51 1.39 1.35
N GLY A 33 -2.80 0.52 2.06
CA GLY A 33 -2.41 -0.80 1.58
C GLY A 33 -3.62 -1.67 1.20
N ARG A 34 -4.67 -1.67 2.04
CA ARG A 34 -5.93 -2.40 1.78
C ARG A 34 -6.64 -1.87 0.54
N LYS A 35 -6.78 -0.54 0.39
CA LYS A 35 -7.36 0.07 -0.82
C LYS A 35 -6.60 -0.34 -2.09
N ALA A 36 -5.27 -0.31 -2.04
CA ALA A 36 -4.44 -0.75 -3.15
C ALA A 36 -4.62 -2.24 -3.46
N LEU A 37 -4.75 -3.11 -2.44
CA LEU A 37 -5.07 -4.52 -2.64
C LEU A 37 -6.44 -4.70 -3.28
N ASP A 38 -7.49 -4.08 -2.75
CA ASP A 38 -8.86 -4.22 -3.27
C ASP A 38 -8.91 -3.86 -4.76
N ARG A 39 -8.22 -2.77 -5.14
CA ARG A 39 -8.06 -2.34 -6.53
C ARG A 39 -7.23 -3.32 -7.37
N ALA A 40 -6.16 -3.88 -6.81
CA ALA A 40 -5.34 -4.89 -7.48
C ALA A 40 -6.16 -6.18 -7.74
N GLU A 41 -6.94 -6.63 -6.76
CA GLU A 41 -7.83 -7.79 -6.89
C GLU A 41 -8.88 -7.55 -7.97
N ALA A 42 -9.50 -6.38 -7.99
CA ALA A 42 -10.50 -6.03 -8.99
C ALA A 42 -9.91 -6.01 -10.41
N ALA A 43 -8.72 -5.40 -10.59
CA ALA A 43 -8.01 -5.41 -11.87
C ALA A 43 -7.61 -6.84 -12.32
N CYS A 44 -7.15 -7.68 -11.39
CA CYS A 44 -6.87 -9.09 -11.68
C CYS A 44 -8.13 -9.84 -12.12
N ARG A 45 -9.25 -9.71 -11.38
CA ARG A 45 -10.52 -10.35 -11.74
C ARG A 45 -11.04 -9.89 -13.10
N HIS A 46 -10.95 -8.59 -13.39
CA HIS A 46 -11.29 -8.02 -14.68
C HIS A 46 -10.49 -8.68 -15.82
N ALA A 47 -9.19 -8.90 -15.61
CA ALA A 47 -8.31 -9.59 -16.56
C ALA A 47 -8.45 -11.13 -16.56
N GLY A 48 -9.37 -11.70 -15.78
CA GLY A 48 -9.57 -13.15 -15.65
C GLY A 48 -8.47 -13.88 -14.87
N ILE A 49 -7.73 -13.16 -14.01
CA ILE A 49 -6.66 -13.72 -13.17
C ILE A 49 -7.24 -14.07 -11.80
N GLU A 50 -7.01 -15.31 -11.39
CA GLU A 50 -7.50 -15.87 -10.14
C GLU A 50 -6.37 -16.18 -9.15
N ALA A 51 -6.73 -16.44 -7.90
CA ALA A 51 -5.74 -16.74 -6.86
C ALA A 51 -4.87 -17.98 -7.18
N HIS A 52 -5.42 -18.95 -7.93
CA HIS A 52 -4.71 -20.17 -8.31
C HIS A 52 -3.64 -19.96 -9.39
N ASP A 53 -3.63 -18.79 -10.05
CA ASP A 53 -2.57 -18.41 -10.99
C ASP A 53 -1.26 -18.02 -10.29
N ALA A 54 -1.29 -17.78 -8.97
CA ALA A 54 -0.11 -17.42 -8.20
C ALA A 54 0.91 -18.57 -8.18
N ARG A 55 2.12 -18.30 -8.67
CA ARG A 55 3.24 -19.26 -8.68
C ARG A 55 4.41 -18.75 -7.86
N ALA A 56 5.17 -19.67 -7.26
CA ALA A 56 6.37 -19.34 -6.49
C ALA A 56 7.45 -18.65 -7.32
N VAL A 57 7.62 -19.08 -8.58
CA VAL A 57 8.52 -18.48 -9.57
C VAL A 57 7.68 -18.07 -10.79
N PRO A 58 7.09 -16.87 -10.78
CA PRO A 58 6.22 -16.44 -11.87
C PRO A 58 7.06 -15.95 -13.06
N THR A 59 6.86 -16.55 -14.23
CA THR A 59 7.48 -16.13 -15.50
C THR A 59 6.51 -15.39 -16.42
N GLU A 60 5.21 -15.51 -16.16
CA GLU A 60 4.15 -14.90 -16.95
C GLU A 60 3.54 -13.69 -16.22
N PRO A 61 3.05 -12.66 -16.94
CA PRO A 61 2.45 -11.47 -16.33
C PRO A 61 1.30 -11.78 -15.35
N ALA A 62 0.40 -12.70 -15.73
CA ALA A 62 -0.72 -13.12 -14.88
C ALA A 62 -0.24 -13.76 -13.57
N ALA A 63 0.68 -14.73 -13.65
CA ALA A 63 1.26 -15.37 -12.48
C ALA A 63 2.03 -14.38 -11.59
N LYS A 64 2.67 -13.36 -12.18
CA LYS A 64 3.37 -12.30 -11.45
C LYS A 64 2.39 -11.41 -10.70
N ALA A 65 1.29 -10.99 -11.34
CA ALA A 65 0.23 -10.21 -10.71
C ALA A 65 -0.40 -10.96 -9.54
N ALA A 66 -0.83 -12.21 -9.76
CA ALA A 66 -1.43 -13.07 -8.73
C ALA A 66 -0.47 -13.32 -7.55
N ASN A 67 0.81 -13.57 -7.82
CA ASN A 67 1.80 -13.78 -6.75
C ASN A 67 2.10 -12.49 -5.95
N ALA A 68 2.21 -11.33 -6.62
CA ALA A 68 2.43 -10.05 -5.95
C ALA A 68 1.26 -9.66 -5.05
N LEU A 69 0.03 -9.89 -5.52
CA LEU A 69 -1.19 -9.71 -4.75
C LEU A 69 -1.20 -10.62 -3.51
N ARG A 70 -0.95 -11.93 -3.71
CA ARG A 70 -0.91 -12.92 -2.61
C ARG A 70 0.09 -12.53 -1.51
N LEU A 71 1.31 -12.18 -1.88
CA LEU A 71 2.34 -11.79 -0.91
C LEU A 71 1.96 -10.50 -0.16
N SER A 72 1.40 -9.52 -0.86
CA SER A 72 1.00 -8.25 -0.26
C SER A 72 -0.18 -8.43 0.71
N ALA A 73 -1.16 -9.28 0.36
CA ALA A 73 -2.27 -9.66 1.23
C ALA A 73 -1.80 -10.37 2.51
N GLN A 74 -0.87 -11.32 2.37
CA GLN A 74 -0.27 -12.01 3.53
C GLN A 74 0.42 -11.03 4.46
N VAL A 75 1.23 -10.11 3.93
CA VAL A 75 1.94 -9.12 4.76
C VAL A 75 0.98 -8.18 5.49
N LEU A 76 -0.09 -7.70 4.84
CA LEU A 76 -1.06 -6.83 5.52
C LEU A 76 -1.84 -7.56 6.62
N ALA A 77 -2.16 -8.85 6.44
CA ALA A 77 -2.84 -9.65 7.45
C ALA A 77 -1.98 -9.92 8.71
N GLU A 78 -0.65 -9.78 8.61
CA GLU A 78 0.30 -9.96 9.70
C GLU A 78 0.63 -8.66 10.47
N LEU A 79 0.13 -7.50 10.01
CA LEU A 79 0.49 -6.20 10.59
C LEU A 79 0.12 -6.09 12.07
N ASP A 80 -1.06 -6.56 12.47
CA ASP A 80 -1.53 -6.46 13.86
C ASP A 80 -0.71 -7.31 14.83
N ARG A 81 0.02 -8.31 14.33
CA ARG A 81 0.94 -9.15 15.10
C ARG A 81 2.39 -8.65 15.10
N SER A 82 2.69 -7.65 14.27
CA SER A 82 4.04 -7.10 14.12
C SER A 82 4.28 -5.92 15.06
N PRO A 83 5.51 -5.71 15.56
CA PRO A 83 5.85 -4.50 16.32
C PRO A 83 5.52 -3.22 15.54
N LEU A 84 5.15 -2.14 16.25
CA LEU A 84 4.88 -0.85 15.62
C LEU A 84 6.15 -0.27 15.00
N ASP A 85 6.17 -0.16 13.67
CA ASP A 85 7.24 0.47 12.90
C ASP A 85 6.62 1.20 11.70
N PRO A 86 6.43 2.53 11.78
CA PRO A 86 5.86 3.30 10.68
C PRO A 86 6.58 3.13 9.35
N ALA A 87 7.91 2.92 9.35
CA ALA A 87 8.66 2.73 8.13
C ALA A 87 8.37 1.34 7.52
N ALA A 88 8.24 0.31 8.34
CA ALA A 88 7.83 -1.02 7.88
C ALA A 88 6.38 -1.02 7.39
N ASP A 89 5.47 -0.39 8.13
CA ASP A 89 4.05 -0.29 7.78
C ASP A 89 3.88 0.46 6.44
N ALA A 90 4.62 1.56 6.24
CA ALA A 90 4.64 2.30 4.98
C ALA A 90 5.22 1.46 3.82
N ARG A 91 6.26 0.65 4.05
CA ARG A 91 6.79 -0.29 3.05
C ARG A 91 5.76 -1.35 2.66
N CYS A 92 4.94 -1.82 3.60
CA CYS A 92 3.84 -2.74 3.30
C CYS A 92 2.81 -2.09 2.38
N ALA A 93 2.39 -0.85 2.66
CA ALA A 93 1.49 -0.08 1.80
C ALA A 93 2.07 0.14 0.40
N ARG A 94 3.37 0.47 0.31
CA ARG A 94 4.09 0.61 -0.98
C ARG A 94 4.11 -0.69 -1.77
N ASN A 95 4.34 -1.83 -1.12
CA ASN A 95 4.36 -3.13 -1.81
C ASN A 95 2.98 -3.47 -2.38
N ALA A 96 1.90 -3.18 -1.65
CA ALA A 96 0.54 -3.32 -2.14
C ALA A 96 0.26 -2.40 -3.34
N ALA A 97 0.69 -1.13 -3.29
CA ALA A 97 0.56 -0.20 -4.42
C ALA A 97 1.35 -0.65 -5.66
N ALA A 98 2.55 -1.22 -5.47
CA ALA A 98 3.33 -1.79 -6.56
C ALA A 98 2.65 -3.05 -7.16
N ALA A 99 2.06 -3.91 -6.33
CA ALA A 99 1.25 -5.04 -6.80
C ALA A 99 0.04 -4.57 -7.62
N ALA A 100 -0.63 -3.50 -7.16
CA ALA A 100 -1.74 -2.88 -7.88
C ALA A 100 -1.32 -2.30 -9.25
N ALA A 101 -0.12 -1.72 -9.35
CA ALA A 101 0.42 -1.28 -10.64
C ALA A 101 0.69 -2.45 -11.60
N VAL A 102 1.21 -3.58 -11.10
CA VAL A 102 1.39 -4.80 -11.92
C VAL A 102 0.04 -5.36 -12.38
N ALA A 103 -0.96 -5.43 -11.50
CA ALA A 103 -2.31 -5.87 -11.86
C ALA A 103 -2.96 -4.94 -12.91
N ALA A 104 -2.82 -3.62 -12.72
CA ALA A 104 -3.31 -2.61 -13.66
C ALA A 104 -2.62 -2.70 -15.03
N GLN A 105 -1.35 -3.08 -15.10
CA GLN A 105 -0.68 -3.33 -16.36
C GLN A 105 -1.37 -4.46 -17.13
N VAL A 106 -1.66 -5.57 -16.45
CA VAL A 106 -2.30 -6.74 -17.09
C VAL A 106 -3.74 -6.43 -17.50
N ALA A 107 -4.51 -5.72 -16.67
CA ALA A 107 -5.86 -5.28 -17.01
C ALA A 107 -5.87 -4.33 -18.22
N ARG A 108 -4.94 -3.37 -18.28
CA ARG A 108 -4.77 -2.51 -19.46
C ARG A 108 -4.45 -3.31 -20.71
N ASP A 109 -3.54 -4.26 -20.62
CA ASP A 109 -3.14 -5.08 -21.76
C ASP A 109 -4.31 -5.99 -22.21
N HIS A 110 -5.14 -6.47 -21.26
CA HIS A 110 -6.39 -7.20 -21.53
C HIS A 110 -7.41 -6.33 -22.31
N ASP A 111 -7.56 -5.06 -21.94
CA ASP A 111 -8.45 -4.11 -22.63
C ASP A 111 -7.90 -3.62 -23.98
N GLY A 112 -6.71 -4.07 -24.41
CA GLY A 112 -6.06 -3.57 -25.61
C GLY A 112 -5.57 -2.11 -25.50
N ALA A 113 -5.28 -1.65 -24.28
CA ALA A 113 -4.75 -0.32 -23.97
C ALA A 113 -5.62 0.85 -24.46
N THR A 114 -6.94 0.74 -24.32
CA THR A 114 -7.86 1.89 -24.48
C THR A 114 -7.48 3.06 -23.59
N GLU A 115 -7.88 4.28 -23.94
CA GLU A 115 -7.52 5.46 -23.14
C GLU A 115 -7.94 5.38 -21.66
N PRO A 116 -9.17 4.90 -21.30
CA PRO A 116 -9.54 4.71 -19.90
C PRO A 116 -8.61 3.73 -19.17
N SER A 117 -8.30 2.58 -19.80
CA SER A 117 -7.42 1.56 -19.22
C SER A 117 -5.97 2.07 -19.07
N ALA A 118 -5.48 2.85 -20.03
CA ALA A 118 -4.17 3.48 -19.99
C ALA A 118 -4.09 4.56 -18.91
N ALA A 119 -5.15 5.36 -18.74
CA ALA A 119 -5.25 6.36 -17.68
C ALA A 119 -5.26 5.72 -16.29
N ALA A 120 -6.02 4.63 -16.10
CA ALA A 120 -6.03 3.85 -14.87
C ALA A 120 -4.66 3.26 -14.53
N TYR A 121 -3.95 2.72 -15.51
CA TYR A 121 -2.58 2.25 -15.32
C TYR A 121 -1.61 3.37 -14.92
N ARG A 122 -1.67 4.54 -15.59
CA ARG A 122 -0.83 5.70 -15.23
C ARG A 122 -1.11 6.19 -13.80
N ALA A 123 -2.39 6.21 -13.39
CA ALA A 123 -2.76 6.57 -12.03
C ALA A 123 -2.24 5.56 -11.00
N ALA A 124 -2.28 4.26 -11.31
CA ALA A 124 -1.70 3.21 -10.47
C ALA A 124 -0.17 3.36 -10.31
N LEU A 125 0.56 3.72 -11.38
CA LEU A 125 1.99 4.02 -11.29
C LEU A 125 2.26 5.22 -10.38
N LYS A 126 1.49 6.31 -10.55
CA LYS A 126 1.61 7.51 -9.70
C LYS A 126 1.36 7.19 -8.21
N ALA A 127 0.36 6.34 -7.91
CA ALA A 127 0.11 5.88 -6.54
C ALA A 127 1.29 5.06 -5.98
N SER A 128 1.86 4.15 -6.78
CA SER A 128 3.04 3.37 -6.40
C SER A 128 4.26 4.25 -6.14
N GLU A 129 4.50 5.27 -6.97
CA GLU A 129 5.60 6.23 -6.80
C GLU A 129 5.41 7.10 -5.54
N ALA A 130 4.20 7.62 -5.31
CA ALA A 130 3.90 8.41 -4.11
C ALA A 130 4.07 7.57 -2.84
N ALA A 131 3.60 6.32 -2.84
CA ALA A 131 3.82 5.40 -1.73
C ALA A 131 5.29 5.07 -1.51
N MET A 132 6.09 4.99 -2.60
CA MET A 132 7.53 4.81 -2.50
C MET A 132 8.21 5.99 -1.81
N ARG A 133 7.83 7.23 -2.15
CA ARG A 133 8.37 8.43 -1.49
C ARG A 133 7.99 8.48 -0.01
N ALA A 134 6.73 8.18 0.32
CA ALA A 134 6.27 8.11 1.71
C ALA A 134 7.01 7.06 2.56
N ALA A 135 7.36 5.92 1.96
CA ALA A 135 8.09 4.84 2.63
C ALA A 135 9.62 4.98 2.59
N GLY A 136 10.14 5.85 1.71
CA GLY A 136 11.57 6.06 1.47
C GLY A 136 12.29 6.75 2.62
N SER A 137 13.60 6.97 2.47
CA SER A 137 14.45 7.59 3.51
C SER A 137 14.00 8.99 3.91
N GLU A 138 13.37 9.73 3.01
CA GLU A 138 12.82 11.08 3.28
C GLU A 138 11.52 11.03 4.10
N GLY A 139 10.67 10.03 3.86
CA GLY A 139 9.38 9.91 4.53
C GLY A 139 9.41 9.09 5.81
N MET A 140 10.16 7.99 5.82
CA MET A 140 10.22 6.96 6.86
C MET A 140 8.83 6.55 7.42
N GLY A 141 7.77 6.68 6.61
CA GLY A 141 6.37 6.49 7.03
C GLY A 141 5.82 7.58 7.96
N ARG A 142 6.61 8.57 8.38
CA ARG A 142 6.23 9.58 9.38
C ARG A 142 5.88 10.94 8.79
N ASN A 143 6.37 11.24 7.60
CA ASN A 143 6.11 12.54 6.97
C ASN A 143 4.63 12.65 6.55
N GLU A 144 3.90 13.58 7.18
CA GLU A 144 2.47 13.78 6.97
C GLU A 144 2.13 14.22 5.54
N GLU A 145 2.89 15.13 4.94
CA GLU A 145 2.66 15.65 3.59
C GLU A 145 2.86 14.56 2.53
N LEU A 146 3.92 13.76 2.65
CA LEU A 146 4.18 12.63 1.77
C LEU A 146 3.11 11.54 1.93
N ASN A 147 2.62 11.33 3.16
CA ASN A 147 1.51 10.41 3.42
C ASN A 147 0.21 10.87 2.79
N ALA A 148 -0.16 12.15 2.97
CA ALA A 148 -1.35 12.74 2.36
C ALA A 148 -1.28 12.69 0.82
N THR A 149 -0.10 12.96 0.25
CA THR A 149 0.14 12.84 -1.20
C THR A 149 -0.09 11.41 -1.69
N ALA A 150 0.39 10.41 -0.94
CA ALA A 150 0.19 9.01 -1.29
C ALA A 150 -1.29 8.57 -1.15
N ASP A 151 -2.00 9.07 -0.15
CA ASP A 151 -3.44 8.79 0.04
C ASP A 151 -4.29 9.42 -1.09
N ALA A 152 -3.98 10.66 -1.49
CA ALA A 152 -4.63 11.32 -2.63
C ALA A 152 -4.36 10.57 -3.95
N ALA A 153 -3.11 10.14 -4.18
CA ALA A 153 -2.77 9.38 -5.38
C ALA A 153 -3.49 8.00 -5.42
N GLU A 154 -3.67 7.33 -4.27
CA GLU A 154 -4.45 6.09 -4.20
C GLU A 154 -5.94 6.32 -4.48
N ALA A 155 -6.50 7.45 -4.01
CA ALA A 155 -7.87 7.84 -4.33
C ALA A 155 -8.05 8.09 -5.84
N ASP A 156 -7.14 8.85 -6.46
CA ASP A 156 -7.13 9.09 -7.91
C ASP A 156 -7.04 7.77 -8.70
N ALA A 157 -6.17 6.85 -8.27
CA ALA A 157 -6.01 5.54 -8.91
C ALA A 157 -7.28 4.68 -8.81
N SER A 158 -8.00 4.76 -7.70
CA SER A 158 -9.28 4.08 -7.51
C SER A 158 -10.36 4.62 -8.44
N LEU A 159 -10.47 5.95 -8.55
CA LEU A 159 -11.41 6.61 -9.46
C LEU A 159 -11.11 6.29 -10.93
N ALA A 160 -9.83 6.27 -11.31
CA ALA A 160 -9.43 5.92 -12.66
C ALA A 160 -9.74 4.45 -13.00
N ALA A 161 -9.51 3.52 -12.06
CA ALA A 161 -9.88 2.11 -12.24
C ALA A 161 -11.39 1.91 -12.39
N GLN A 162 -12.20 2.66 -11.62
CA GLN A 162 -13.66 2.68 -11.80
C GLN A 162 -14.06 3.21 -13.18
N ALA A 163 -13.44 4.31 -13.63
CA ALA A 163 -13.70 4.88 -14.96
C ALA A 163 -13.29 3.93 -16.10
N ALA A 164 -12.31 3.05 -15.88
CA ALA A 164 -11.93 1.99 -16.81
C ALA A 164 -12.84 0.76 -16.74
N GLY A 165 -13.76 0.69 -15.77
CA GLY A 165 -14.68 -0.44 -15.59
C GLY A 165 -14.07 -1.67 -14.91
N TRP A 166 -12.92 -1.51 -14.24
CA TRP A 166 -12.26 -2.62 -13.53
C TRP A 166 -12.84 -2.89 -12.14
N ILE A 167 -13.52 -1.90 -11.55
CA ILE A 167 -14.13 -1.90 -10.21
C ILE A 167 -15.60 -1.54 -10.31
#